data_AF-A0AAU2LLY4-F1
#
_entry.id   AF-A0AAU2LLY4-F1
#
_cell.length_a   1.000
_cell.length_b   1.000
_cell.length_c   1.000
_cell.angle_alpha   90.00
_cell.angle_beta   90.00
_cell.angle_gamma   90.00
#
_symmetry.space_group_name_H-M   'P 1'
#
loop_
_entity.id
_entity.type
_entity.pdbx_description
1 polymer ?
#
loop_
_entity_poly.entity_id
_entity_poly.type
_entity_poly.pdbx_seq_one_letter_code
_entity_poly.pdbx_strand_id
1 'polypeptide(L)' 'MRVRDGNLIVQVALGGAEHPAAACETEAKEIARAALAAVPRRT' A
#
# COMPACT_ATOMS: atom_id res chain seq x y z
N MET A 1 -5.73 1.33 -1.88
CA MET A 1 -5.48 0.29 -0.87
C MET A 1 -4.98 0.90 0.44
N ARG A 2 -5.43 0.41 1.60
CA ARG A 2 -5.04 0.92 2.92
C ARG A 2 -4.70 -0.25 3.85
N VAL A 3 -3.54 -0.19 4.49
CA VAL A 3 -3.10 -1.16 5.52
C VAL A 3 -2.71 -0.41 6.80
N ARG A 4 -2.81 -1.10 7.94
CA ARG A 4 -2.53 -0.53 9.26
C ARG A 4 -1.71 -1.50 10.10
N ASP A 5 -0.70 -0.98 10.78
CA ASP A 5 0.09 -1.70 11.80
C ASP A 5 0.22 -0.81 13.05
N GLY A 6 -0.47 -1.17 14.13
CA GLY A 6 -0.60 -0.32 15.31
C GLY A 6 -1.10 1.09 14.98
N ASN A 7 -0.22 2.08 15.16
CA ASN A 7 -0.48 3.50 14.88
C ASN A 7 0.00 3.96 13.50
N LEU A 8 0.66 3.09 12.72
CA LEU A 8 1.08 3.38 11.36
C LEU A 8 -0.04 3.01 10.38
N ILE A 9 -0.36 3.94 9.49
CA ILE A 9 -1.28 3.73 8.37
C ILE A 9 -0.50 3.95 7.08
N VAL A 10 -0.56 2.99 6.17
CA VAL A 10 -0.03 3.12 4.81
C VAL A 10 -1.19 3.09 3.84
N GLN A 11 -1.29 4.14 3.01
CA GLN A 11 -2.27 4.25 1.94
C GLN A 11 -1.55 4.34 0.60
N VAL A 12 -1.88 3.44 -0.31
CA VAL A 12 -1.33 3.39 -1.66
C VAL A 12 -2.48 3.52 -2.65
N ALA A 13 -2.39 4.48 -3.56
CA ALA A 13 -3.30 4.67 -4.66
C ALA A 13 -2.52 4.55 -5.96
N LEU A 14 -2.93 3.60 -6.81
CA LEU A 14 -2.42 3.40 -8.16
C LEU A 14 -3.58 3.53 -9.12
N GLY A 15 -3.30 4.08 -10.29
CA GLY A 15 -4.27 4.29 -11.37
C GLY A 15 -4.11 5.66 -12.01
N GLY A 16 -4.70 5.82 -13.18
CA GLY A 16 -4.65 7.02 -13.99
C GLY A 16 -5.49 6.86 -15.25
N ALA A 17 -5.36 7.80 -16.19
CA ALA A 17 -6.14 7.79 -17.43
C ALA A 17 -5.93 6.51 -18.26
N GLU A 18 -4.73 5.94 -18.24
CA GLU A 18 -4.35 4.75 -19.02
C GLU A 18 -4.63 3.42 -18.28
N HIS A 19 -4.62 3.46 -16.94
CA HIS A 19 -4.79 2.27 -16.10
C HIS A 19 -5.84 2.54 -15.02
N PRO A 20 -7.04 1.95 -15.11
CA PRO A 20 -8.07 2.18 -14.11
C PRO A 20 -7.64 1.63 -12.74
N ALA A 21 -7.95 2.36 -11.67
CA ALA A 21 -7.51 2.01 -10.32
C ALA A 21 -7.90 0.58 -9.88
N ALA A 22 -9.04 0.08 -10.38
CA ALA A 22 -9.49 -1.30 -10.11
C ALA A 22 -8.52 -2.35 -10.68
N ALA A 23 -7.87 -2.08 -11.82
CA ALA A 23 -6.87 -2.98 -12.40
C ALA A 23 -5.56 -3.01 -11.61
N CYS A 24 -5.28 -1.97 -10.81
CA CYS A 24 -4.06 -1.84 -10.02
C CYS A 24 -4.23 -2.26 -8.55
N GLU A 25 -5.37 -2.85 -8.16
CA GLU A 25 -5.66 -3.16 -6.76
C GLU A 25 -4.64 -4.13 -6.15
N THR A 26 -4.26 -5.17 -6.90
CA THR A 26 -3.27 -6.17 -6.47
C THR A 26 -1.90 -5.52 -6.24
N GLU A 27 -1.40 -4.74 -7.19
CA GLU A 27 -0.12 -4.01 -7.05
C GLU A 27 -0.17 -3.03 -5.87
N ALA A 28 -1.27 -2.27 -5.72
CA ALA A 28 -1.42 -1.34 -4.62
C ALA A 28 -1.37 -2.04 -3.25
N LYS A 29 -1.83 -3.30 -3.17
CA LYS A 29 -1.75 -4.15 -1.97
C LYS A 29 -0.35 -4.68 -1.73
N GLU A 30 0.37 -5.08 -2.78
CA GLU A 30 1.75 -5.55 -2.67
C GLU A 30 2.69 -4.42 -2.21
N ILE A 31 2.60 -3.24 -2.82
CA ILE A 31 3.36 -2.06 -2.41
C ILE A 31 3.05 -1.68 -0.96
N ALA A 32 1.77 -1.67 -0.58
CA ALA A 32 1.39 -1.33 0.79
C ALA A 32 1.99 -2.30 1.82
N ARG A 33 2.08 -3.60 1.52
CA ARG A 33 2.72 -4.61 2.37
C ARG A 33 4.23 -4.44 2.43
N ALA A 34 4.87 -4.20 1.29
CA ALA A 34 6.32 -3.97 1.22
C ALA A 34 6.73 -2.71 2.00
N ALA A 35 5.99 -1.61 1.82
CA ALA A 35 6.21 -0.37 2.55
C ALA A 35 6.08 -0.57 4.07
N LEU A 36 5.09 -1.34 4.52
CA LEU A 36 4.92 -1.66 5.93
C LEU A 36 6.07 -2.52 6.47
N ALA A 37 6.52 -3.54 5.72
CA ALA A 37 7.63 -4.40 6.10
C ALA A 37 8.98 -3.66 6.17
N ALA A 38 9.14 -2.58 5.40
CA ALA A 38 10.33 -1.75 5.41
C ALA A 38 10.42 -0.80 6.62
N VAL A 39 9.33 -0.62 7.38
CA VAL A 39 9.36 0.24 8.56
C VAL A 39 10.09 -0.47 9.71
N PRO A 40 11.17 0.13 10.26
CA PRO A 40 11.87 -0.46 11.39
C PRO A 40 10.94 -0.65 12.58
N ARG A 41 10.90 -1.87 13.13
CA ARG A 41 10.20 -2.12 14.39
C ARG A 41 11.07 -1.58 15.52
N ARG A 42 10.50 -0.75 16.39
CA ARG A 42 11.11 -0.51 17.71
C ARG A 42 10.86 -1.77 18.54
N THR A 43 11.88 -2.63 18.62
CA THR A 43 11.95 -3.74 19.59
C THR A 43 12.24 -3.20 20.97
#